data_AF-A0A507CN34-F1
#
_entry.id   AF-A0A507CN34-F1
#
_cell.length_a   1.000
_cell.length_b   1.000
_cell.length_c   1.000
_cell.angle_alpha   90.00
_cell.angle_beta   90.00
_cell.angle_gamma   90.00
#
_symmetry.space_group_name_H-M   'P 1'
#
loop_
_entity.id
_entity.type
_entity.pdbx_description
1 polymer ?
#
loop_
_entity_poly.entity_id
_entity_poly.type
_entity_poly.pdbx_seq_one_letter_code
_entity_poly.pdbx_strand_id
1 'polypeptide(L)'
;MVLQHVGHSHGHQQPASPSSTLPPYFLSNPHMIPFLLSFIASMGTFLGGILTIILVKYMPAGSNHNTHTNNLLGILQSFSAGVMLFMTFIDLMPEARESLGSYECNLWFFVGVVVFGLLEWLILPAAEPTDVNRDVHTNGTVTGTGNHSSQHNGVAASNGHADGDVQITGSPSATRKRRGRTASSPTRNKLVKCPTTSSPTNANRKALLRTSLVTFVAMGLHNLPEGLSVYLGALADFRLGLQLAAAICLHNIPEGMAVAIPLWAATKSTWHVLLMTLINGLLEPMGVVIGGYFLGSYLNQAVLSKSLAAVAGIMACISIHELFPTAIHYAGKDKASIALFAGMAVCFVALEGVDLLMAYT
;
A
#
# COMPACT_ATOMS: atom_id res chain seq x y z
N MET A 1 20.11 -63.81 -63.42
CA MET A 1 19.28 -64.70 -62.56
C MET A 1 19.36 -64.11 -61.15
N VAL A 2 18.48 -63.19 -60.74
CA VAL A 2 17.08 -63.33 -60.28
C VAL A 2 17.02 -63.05 -58.75
N LEU A 3 16.37 -61.91 -58.40
CA LEU A 3 15.49 -61.61 -57.23
C LEU A 3 16.06 -61.77 -55.78
N GLN A 4 15.70 -61.04 -54.72
CA GLN A 4 14.69 -59.99 -54.43
C GLN A 4 14.96 -59.35 -53.04
N HIS A 5 14.48 -58.11 -52.85
CA HIS A 5 13.99 -57.42 -51.63
C HIS A 5 14.13 -58.05 -50.23
N VAL A 6 14.51 -57.25 -49.22
CA VAL A 6 13.58 -56.59 -48.25
C VAL A 6 14.29 -55.38 -47.62
N GLY A 7 13.66 -54.21 -47.67
CA GLY A 7 14.08 -53.01 -46.94
C GLY A 7 13.42 -52.95 -45.57
N HIS A 8 14.19 -52.56 -44.55
CA HIS A 8 13.65 -52.16 -43.25
C HIS A 8 13.98 -50.69 -43.00
N SER A 9 13.03 -49.84 -43.34
CA SER A 9 12.94 -48.44 -42.91
C SER A 9 12.71 -48.41 -41.41
N HIS A 10 13.70 -47.98 -40.63
CA HIS A 10 13.47 -47.59 -39.24
C HIS A 10 12.66 -46.28 -39.25
N GLY A 11 11.35 -46.41 -39.01
CA GLY A 11 10.48 -45.27 -38.77
C GLY A 11 10.91 -44.58 -37.48
N HIS A 12 11.48 -43.38 -37.59
CA HIS A 12 11.52 -42.44 -36.50
C HIS A 12 10.07 -42.15 -36.08
N GLN A 13 9.65 -42.71 -34.95
CA GLN A 13 8.44 -42.27 -34.26
C GLN A 13 8.70 -40.82 -33.81
N GLN A 14 8.07 -39.87 -34.49
CA GLN A 14 7.89 -38.52 -33.95
C GLN A 14 7.12 -38.65 -32.62
N PRO A 15 7.53 -37.96 -31.54
CA PRO A 15 6.74 -37.92 -30.32
C PRO A 15 5.39 -37.28 -30.65
N ALA A 16 4.31 -37.90 -30.17
CA ALA A 16 2.95 -37.43 -30.33
C ALA A 16 2.83 -35.99 -29.82
N SER A 17 2.36 -35.09 -30.68
CA SER A 17 1.97 -33.73 -30.28
C SER A 17 0.90 -33.81 -29.19
N PRO A 18 1.05 -33.09 -28.07
CA PRO A 18 0.03 -33.11 -27.02
C PRO A 18 -1.27 -32.58 -27.61
N SER A 19 -2.36 -33.32 -27.44
CA SER A 19 -3.71 -32.91 -27.83
C SER A 19 -4.12 -31.70 -26.99
N SER A 20 -3.83 -30.50 -27.49
CA SER A 20 -4.26 -29.24 -26.88
C SER A 20 -5.78 -29.12 -27.03
N THR A 21 -6.48 -29.18 -25.90
CA THR A 21 -7.94 -29.05 -25.75
C THR A 21 -8.49 -27.65 -26.05
N LEU A 22 -7.72 -26.79 -26.73
CA LEU A 22 -8.09 -25.41 -27.03
C LEU A 22 -8.74 -25.31 -28.43
N PRO A 23 -9.77 -24.47 -28.60
CA PRO A 23 -10.43 -24.28 -29.89
C PRO A 23 -9.44 -23.86 -30.99
N PRO A 24 -9.63 -24.30 -32.26
CA PRO A 24 -8.66 -24.09 -33.33
C PRO A 24 -8.35 -22.60 -33.63
N TYR A 25 -9.27 -21.68 -33.34
CA TYR A 25 -9.04 -20.24 -33.52
C TYR A 25 -8.03 -19.63 -32.52
N PHE A 26 -7.88 -20.20 -31.32
CA PHE A 26 -6.90 -19.74 -30.33
C PHE A 26 -5.46 -20.06 -30.72
N LEU A 27 -5.26 -21.16 -31.44
CA LEU A 27 -3.95 -21.59 -31.94
C LEU A 27 -3.57 -20.89 -33.26
N SER A 28 -4.52 -20.21 -33.91
CA SER A 28 -4.32 -19.58 -35.23
C SER A 28 -3.57 -18.26 -35.17
N ASN A 29 -3.64 -17.54 -34.05
CA ASN A 29 -3.02 -16.23 -33.87
C ASN A 29 -1.94 -16.31 -32.77
N PRO A 30 -0.64 -16.13 -33.10
CA PRO A 30 0.45 -16.29 -32.13
C PRO A 30 0.39 -15.29 -30.97
N HIS A 31 -0.37 -14.20 -31.10
CA HIS A 31 -0.49 -13.14 -30.10
C HIS A 31 -1.64 -13.34 -29.11
N MET A 32 -2.59 -14.24 -29.37
CA MET A 32 -3.81 -14.38 -28.56
C MET A 32 -3.54 -14.99 -27.19
N ILE A 33 -2.69 -16.03 -27.13
CA ILE A 33 -2.33 -16.69 -25.86
C ILE A 33 -1.50 -15.75 -24.97
N PRO A 34 -0.41 -15.12 -25.46
CA PRO A 34 0.32 -14.10 -24.71
C PRO A 34 -0.54 -12.96 -24.17
N PHE A 35 -1.46 -12.45 -24.99
CA PHE A 35 -2.40 -11.41 -24.57
C PHE A 35 -3.33 -11.90 -23.45
N LEU A 36 -3.86 -13.13 -23.56
CA LEU A 36 -4.73 -13.70 -22.54
C LEU A 36 -3.98 -13.93 -21.22
N LEU A 37 -2.71 -14.34 -21.28
CA LEU A 37 -1.87 -14.49 -20.09
C LEU A 37 -1.66 -13.15 -19.36
N SER A 38 -1.35 -12.07 -20.07
CA SER A 38 -1.26 -10.73 -19.44
C SER A 38 -2.63 -10.26 -18.92
N PHE A 39 -3.72 -10.53 -19.64
CA PHE A 39 -5.05 -10.22 -19.14
C PHE A 39 -5.37 -10.95 -17.82
N ILE A 40 -5.01 -12.24 -17.71
CA ILE A 40 -5.19 -13.02 -16.49
C ILE A 40 -4.31 -12.47 -15.37
N ALA A 41 -3.04 -12.14 -15.65
CA ALA A 41 -2.13 -11.53 -14.69
C ALA A 41 -2.68 -10.22 -14.12
N SER A 42 -3.28 -9.40 -14.97
CA SER A 42 -3.89 -8.11 -14.57
C SER A 42 -5.07 -8.22 -13.60
N MET A 43 -5.71 -9.39 -13.51
CA MET A 43 -6.81 -9.60 -12.57
C MET A 43 -6.34 -9.57 -11.11
N GLY A 44 -5.04 -9.75 -10.84
CA GLY A 44 -4.47 -9.59 -9.50
C GLY A 44 -4.81 -8.24 -8.86
N THR A 45 -4.74 -7.15 -9.63
CA THR A 45 -5.02 -5.78 -9.14
C THR A 45 -6.48 -5.64 -8.74
N PHE A 46 -7.38 -6.20 -9.55
CA PHE A 46 -8.80 -6.23 -9.23
C PHE A 46 -9.08 -7.09 -7.99
N LEU A 47 -8.44 -8.27 -7.89
CA LEU A 47 -8.55 -9.16 -6.73
C LEU A 47 -8.03 -8.50 -5.45
N GLY A 48 -6.95 -7.72 -5.50
CA GLY A 48 -6.47 -6.90 -4.38
C GLY A 48 -7.49 -5.87 -3.91
N GLY A 49 -8.22 -5.26 -4.83
CA GLY A 49 -9.36 -4.38 -4.53
C GLY A 49 -10.52 -5.12 -3.86
N ILE A 50 -10.89 -6.30 -4.36
CA ILE A 50 -11.92 -7.15 -3.74
C ILE A 50 -11.49 -7.55 -2.33
N LEU A 51 -10.25 -8.02 -2.17
CA LEU A 51 -9.68 -8.43 -0.89
C LEU A 51 -9.74 -7.28 0.12
N THR A 52 -9.37 -6.07 -0.28
CA THR A 52 -9.48 -4.87 0.57
C THR A 52 -10.92 -4.65 1.04
N ILE A 53 -11.91 -4.72 0.14
CA ILE A 53 -13.31 -4.55 0.51
C ILE A 53 -13.79 -5.64 1.46
N ILE A 54 -13.41 -6.90 1.22
CA ILE A 54 -13.77 -8.02 2.07
C ILE A 54 -13.19 -7.81 3.47
N LEU A 55 -11.89 -7.52 3.58
CA LEU A 55 -11.23 -7.33 4.87
C LEU A 55 -11.87 -6.18 5.67
N VAL A 56 -12.22 -5.11 4.99
CA VAL A 56 -12.85 -3.94 5.63
C VAL A 56 -14.30 -4.18 6.04
N LYS A 57 -15.08 -4.96 5.27
CA LYS A 57 -16.49 -5.24 5.60
C LYS A 57 -16.66 -6.38 6.61
N TYR A 58 -15.82 -7.40 6.56
CA TYR A 58 -16.02 -8.66 7.28
C TYR A 58 -15.14 -8.84 8.52
N MET A 59 -14.09 -8.04 8.74
CA MET A 59 -13.42 -8.05 10.05
C MET A 59 -14.29 -7.35 11.10
N PRO A 60 -14.83 -8.08 12.10
CA PRO A 60 -15.80 -7.55 13.05
C PRO A 60 -15.12 -6.53 13.98
N ALA A 61 -15.51 -5.27 13.83
CA ALA A 61 -15.05 -4.19 14.67
C ALA A 61 -15.75 -4.25 16.04
N GLY A 62 -15.05 -4.69 17.09
CA GLY A 62 -15.49 -4.49 18.48
C GLY A 62 -15.56 -2.99 18.81
N SER A 63 -16.64 -2.59 19.50
CA SER A 63 -17.01 -1.31 20.19
C SER A 63 -16.52 0.08 19.71
N ASN A 64 -15.54 0.20 18.81
CA ASN A 64 -14.91 1.45 18.36
C ASN A 64 -14.53 1.36 16.87
N HIS A 65 -15.56 1.37 16.02
CA HIS A 65 -15.52 1.03 14.59
C HIS A 65 -14.47 1.82 13.77
N ASN A 66 -14.30 3.11 14.05
CA ASN A 66 -13.42 3.97 13.24
C ASN A 66 -11.92 3.69 13.51
N THR A 67 -11.55 3.43 14.76
CA THR A 67 -10.14 3.22 15.14
C THR A 67 -9.62 1.88 14.64
N HIS A 68 -10.40 0.80 14.74
CA HIS A 68 -9.99 -0.53 14.27
C HIS A 68 -9.89 -0.59 12.75
N THR A 69 -10.84 0.00 12.05
CA THR A 69 -10.82 0.04 10.58
C THR A 69 -9.63 0.83 10.06
N ASN A 70 -9.35 2.00 10.65
CA ASN A 70 -8.18 2.80 10.29
C ASN A 70 -6.87 2.05 10.56
N ASN A 71 -6.74 1.38 11.70
CA ASN A 71 -5.56 0.56 12.00
C ASN A 71 -5.39 -0.58 10.97
N LEU A 72 -6.47 -1.28 10.63
CA LEU A 72 -6.42 -2.37 9.65
C LEU A 72 -5.99 -1.86 8.27
N LEU A 73 -6.56 -0.74 7.81
CA LEU A 73 -6.16 -0.10 6.56
C LEU A 73 -4.67 0.25 6.54
N GLY A 74 -4.15 0.84 7.62
CA GLY A 74 -2.73 1.18 7.69
C GLY A 74 -1.83 -0.06 7.72
N ILE A 75 -2.21 -1.11 8.45
CA ILE A 75 -1.47 -2.38 8.48
C ILE A 75 -1.42 -3.00 7.08
N LEU A 76 -2.56 -3.10 6.39
CA LEU A 76 -2.65 -3.67 5.05
C LEU A 76 -1.88 -2.83 4.02
N GLN A 77 -1.93 -1.50 4.12
CA GLN A 77 -1.18 -0.60 3.25
C GLN A 77 0.33 -0.78 3.44
N SER A 78 0.78 -0.85 4.69
CA SER A 78 2.20 -1.06 4.99
C SER A 78 2.68 -2.44 4.57
N PHE A 79 1.85 -3.46 4.74
CA PHE A 79 2.14 -4.81 4.27
C PHE A 79 2.35 -4.82 2.75
N SER A 80 1.43 -4.20 1.99
CA SER A 80 1.57 -4.03 0.54
C SER A 80 2.85 -3.28 0.15
N ALA A 81 3.15 -2.16 0.83
CA ALA A 81 4.39 -1.41 0.61
C ALA A 81 5.66 -2.26 0.85
N GLY A 82 5.61 -3.16 1.84
CA GLY A 82 6.70 -4.09 2.13
C GLY A 82 6.90 -5.12 1.04
N VAL A 83 5.81 -5.70 0.53
CA VAL A 83 5.84 -6.64 -0.61
C VAL A 83 6.40 -5.94 -1.86
N MET A 84 5.93 -4.73 -2.17
CA MET A 84 6.40 -3.96 -3.32
C MET A 84 7.89 -3.59 -3.23
N LEU A 85 8.37 -3.15 -2.05
CA LEU A 85 9.79 -2.87 -1.85
C LEU A 85 10.66 -4.12 -2.00
N PHE A 86 10.17 -5.26 -1.50
CA PHE A 86 10.89 -6.53 -1.65
C PHE A 86 11.01 -6.91 -3.14
N MET A 87 9.89 -6.95 -3.86
CA MET A 87 9.86 -7.23 -5.30
C MET A 87 10.76 -6.28 -6.08
N THR A 88 10.76 -5.00 -5.73
CA THR A 88 11.61 -4.00 -6.40
C THR A 88 13.10 -4.38 -6.37
N PHE A 89 13.62 -4.72 -5.18
CA PHE A 89 15.06 -4.92 -4.99
C PHE A 89 15.53 -6.35 -5.21
N ILE A 90 14.64 -7.33 -5.04
CA ILE A 90 14.98 -8.76 -5.07
C ILE A 90 14.55 -9.42 -6.38
N ASP A 91 13.54 -8.87 -7.08
CA ASP A 91 13.02 -9.43 -8.34
C ASP A 91 13.35 -8.52 -9.53
N LEU A 92 12.74 -7.33 -9.59
CA LEU A 92 12.84 -6.42 -10.75
C LEU A 92 14.26 -5.88 -11.01
N MET A 93 14.93 -5.40 -9.98
CA MET A 93 16.27 -4.83 -10.13
C MET A 93 17.32 -5.87 -10.56
N PRO A 94 17.40 -7.06 -9.94
CA PRO A 94 18.31 -8.11 -10.38
C PRO A 94 18.10 -8.54 -11.83
N GLU A 95 16.85 -8.75 -12.25
CA GLU A 95 16.50 -9.10 -13.63
C GLU A 95 16.99 -8.03 -14.63
N ALA A 96 16.73 -6.75 -14.33
CA ALA A 96 17.20 -5.66 -15.18
C ALA A 96 18.73 -5.54 -15.20
N ARG A 97 19.42 -5.86 -14.09
CA ARG A 97 20.89 -5.83 -13.99
C ARG A 97 21.56 -6.94 -14.79
N GLU A 98 20.97 -8.11 -14.88
CA GLU A 98 21.52 -9.22 -15.66
C GLU A 98 21.60 -8.86 -17.15
N SER A 99 20.58 -8.17 -17.65
CA SER A 99 20.48 -7.74 -19.04
C SER A 99 21.31 -6.47 -19.36
N LEU A 100 21.31 -5.47 -18.48
CA LEU A 100 21.93 -4.15 -18.77
C LEU A 100 23.32 -3.94 -18.15
N GLY A 101 23.69 -4.74 -17.16
CA GLY A 101 24.79 -4.45 -16.27
C GLY A 101 24.45 -3.42 -15.19
N SER A 102 25.27 -3.37 -14.13
CA SER A 102 24.95 -2.62 -12.91
C SER A 102 24.87 -1.10 -13.12
N TYR A 103 25.74 -0.53 -13.95
CA TYR A 103 25.78 0.92 -14.18
C TYR A 103 24.53 1.42 -14.90
N GLU A 104 24.18 0.81 -16.04
CA GLU A 104 23.00 1.21 -16.81
C GLU A 104 21.72 0.97 -16.02
N CYS A 105 21.57 -0.18 -15.35
CA CYS A 105 20.39 -0.45 -14.53
C CYS A 105 20.20 0.62 -13.43
N ASN A 106 21.26 0.97 -12.70
CA ASN A 106 21.15 2.01 -11.66
C ASN A 106 20.79 3.38 -12.25
N LEU A 107 21.30 3.74 -13.44
CA LEU A 107 20.92 4.97 -14.11
C LEU A 107 19.42 5.01 -14.40
N TRP A 108 18.87 3.95 -15.00
CA TRP A 108 17.45 3.87 -15.32
C TRP A 108 16.56 3.81 -14.09
N PHE A 109 17.02 3.16 -13.01
CA PHE A 109 16.37 3.25 -11.69
C PHE A 109 16.20 4.71 -11.23
N PHE A 110 17.28 5.51 -11.28
CA PHE A 110 17.18 6.93 -10.92
C PHE A 110 16.37 7.77 -11.91
N VAL A 111 16.35 7.41 -13.21
CA VAL A 111 15.40 8.01 -14.16
C VAL A 111 13.97 7.76 -13.69
N GLY A 112 13.65 6.55 -13.25
CA GLY A 112 12.37 6.20 -12.63
C GLY A 112 12.04 7.07 -11.42
N VAL A 113 12.98 7.26 -10.50
CA VAL A 113 12.84 8.15 -9.33
C VAL A 113 12.52 9.58 -9.76
N VAL A 114 13.21 10.11 -10.78
CA VAL A 114 12.95 11.45 -11.32
C VAL A 114 11.57 11.52 -11.97
N VAL A 115 11.18 10.50 -12.74
CA VAL A 115 9.84 10.41 -13.34
C VAL A 115 8.76 10.41 -12.26
N PHE A 116 8.95 9.64 -11.17
CA PHE A 116 8.03 9.68 -10.03
C PHE A 116 7.93 11.08 -9.43
N GLY A 117 9.07 11.75 -9.18
CA GLY A 117 9.08 13.12 -8.67
C GLY A 117 8.38 14.12 -9.60
N LEU A 118 8.52 13.96 -10.92
CA LEU A 118 7.79 14.76 -11.91
C LEU A 118 6.30 14.45 -11.94
N LEU A 119 5.90 13.18 -11.80
CA LEU A 119 4.49 12.78 -11.70
C LEU A 119 3.86 13.36 -10.43
N GLU A 120 4.54 13.23 -9.30
CA GLU A 120 4.12 13.81 -8.03
C GLU A 120 3.96 15.33 -8.17
N TRP A 121 4.95 16.02 -8.75
CA TRP A 121 4.90 17.46 -9.00
C TRP A 121 3.77 17.88 -9.96
N LEU A 122 3.56 17.13 -11.04
CA LEU A 122 2.55 17.42 -12.05
C LEU A 122 1.13 17.20 -11.52
N ILE A 123 0.92 16.12 -10.77
CA ILE A 123 -0.38 15.74 -10.20
C ILE A 123 -0.68 16.55 -8.94
N LEU A 124 0.35 17.00 -8.22
CA LEU A 124 0.25 17.77 -6.97
C LEU A 124 0.96 19.14 -7.08
N PRO A 125 0.28 20.20 -7.57
CA PRO A 125 0.70 21.56 -7.25
C PRO A 125 0.64 21.71 -5.73
N ALA A 126 1.76 22.11 -5.10
CA ALA A 126 1.90 22.27 -3.66
C ALA A 126 0.64 22.89 -3.04
N ALA A 127 -0.10 22.09 -2.29
CA ALA A 127 -1.19 22.62 -1.50
C ALA A 127 -0.59 23.31 -0.28
N GLU A 128 -1.03 24.54 -0.03
CA GLU A 128 -0.64 25.31 1.15
C GLU A 128 -0.64 24.46 2.43
N PRO A 129 0.32 24.69 3.35
CA PRO A 129 0.41 23.95 4.58
C PRO A 129 -0.88 24.18 5.38
N THR A 130 -1.76 23.18 5.40
CA THR A 130 -2.83 23.14 6.37
C THR A 130 -2.18 22.87 7.72
N ASP A 131 -2.22 23.85 8.62
CA ASP A 131 -1.79 23.75 10.02
C ASP A 131 -2.50 22.58 10.71
N VAL A 132 -1.88 21.39 10.67
CA VAL A 132 -2.27 20.23 11.48
C VAL A 132 -1.26 20.12 12.62
N ASN A 133 -1.19 21.14 13.48
CA ASN A 133 -0.59 20.98 14.80
C ASN A 133 -1.15 21.99 15.82
N ARG A 134 -1.99 21.47 16.71
CA ARG A 134 -2.56 21.95 17.98
C ARG A 134 -3.89 21.18 18.05
N ASP A 135 -3.93 19.96 18.58
CA ASP A 135 -4.16 19.74 20.01
C ASP A 135 -3.90 18.26 20.36
N VAL A 136 -2.64 17.88 20.56
CA VAL A 136 -2.30 16.63 21.26
C VAL A 136 -1.14 16.94 22.19
N HIS A 137 -1.33 16.62 23.48
CA HIS A 137 -0.49 16.89 24.65
C HIS A 137 -0.76 18.19 25.42
N THR A 138 -1.80 18.17 26.26
CA THR A 138 -1.63 18.50 27.69
C THR A 138 -2.71 17.78 28.50
N ASN A 139 -2.36 16.63 29.08
CA ASN A 139 -3.01 16.15 30.30
C ASN A 139 -1.90 15.80 31.28
N GLY A 140 -1.89 16.51 32.41
CA GLY A 140 -0.97 16.32 33.52
C GLY A 140 -0.12 17.56 33.79
N THR A 141 -0.63 18.49 34.60
CA THR A 141 -0.09 18.83 35.93
C THR A 141 -0.89 20.02 36.47
N VAL A 142 -1.69 19.80 37.51
CA VAL A 142 -2.24 20.86 38.34
C VAL A 142 -1.10 21.43 39.17
N THR A 143 -0.67 22.66 38.90
CA THR A 143 0.00 23.52 39.89
C THR A 143 -0.30 24.99 39.59
N GLY A 144 -0.66 25.74 40.63
CA GLY A 144 -0.31 27.16 40.72
C GLY A 144 -1.31 28.16 40.14
N THR A 145 -2.18 28.64 41.02
CA THR A 145 -2.79 29.98 41.01
C THR A 145 -1.88 31.08 40.44
N GLY A 146 -2.28 31.69 39.33
CA GLY A 146 -1.69 32.93 38.82
C GLY A 146 -2.52 34.13 39.29
N ASN A 147 -2.02 34.84 40.31
CA ASN A 147 -2.60 36.09 40.79
C ASN A 147 -1.75 37.27 40.31
N HIS A 148 -2.44 38.31 39.83
CA HIS A 148 -2.09 39.73 39.88
C HIS A 148 -0.69 40.21 39.48
N SER A 149 -0.65 40.93 38.35
CA SER A 149 0.30 42.01 38.11
C SER A 149 -0.20 43.29 38.80
N SER A 150 0.49 43.73 39.85
CA SER A 150 0.37 45.08 40.39
C SER A 150 1.68 45.48 41.07
N GLN A 151 2.16 46.63 40.63
CA GLN A 151 3.33 47.39 41.10
C GLN A 151 3.52 47.39 42.62
N HIS A 152 4.75 47.19 43.10
CA HIS A 152 5.48 48.22 43.85
C HIS A 152 6.92 47.75 44.18
N ASN A 153 7.90 48.59 43.85
CA ASN A 153 9.25 48.55 44.42
C ASN A 153 9.22 49.13 45.83
N GLY A 154 9.97 48.54 46.75
CA GLY A 154 10.19 49.16 48.06
C GLY A 154 10.85 48.27 49.11
N VAL A 155 12.18 48.35 49.18
CA VAL A 155 12.97 48.52 50.43
C VAL A 155 12.94 47.41 51.51
N ALA A 156 14.12 46.80 51.66
CA ALA A 156 14.83 46.44 52.89
C ALA A 156 14.43 45.24 53.76
N ALA A 157 15.50 44.47 54.03
CA ALA A 157 15.97 44.03 55.34
C ALA A 157 15.38 42.77 55.99
N SER A 158 16.29 41.79 56.06
CA SER A 158 16.76 41.10 57.27
C SER A 158 16.01 39.88 57.80
N ASN A 159 16.79 38.79 57.81
CA ASN A 159 17.10 37.87 58.91
C ASN A 159 16.05 36.95 59.55
N GLY A 160 16.51 35.70 59.72
CA GLY A 160 16.14 34.78 60.81
C GLY A 160 15.26 33.62 60.34
N HIS A 161 15.72 32.36 60.35
CA HIS A 161 15.71 31.42 61.50
C HIS A 161 14.33 31.31 62.17
N ALA A 162 13.81 30.17 62.62
CA ALA A 162 14.07 28.73 62.52
C ALA A 162 12.95 28.11 63.40
N ASP A 163 12.60 26.86 63.13
CA ASP A 163 12.05 25.88 64.08
C ASP A 163 10.72 26.12 64.82
N GLY A 164 10.04 24.98 65.07
CA GLY A 164 9.35 24.78 66.33
C GLY A 164 7.89 24.37 66.26
N ASP A 165 7.66 23.10 65.95
CA ASP A 165 7.03 22.14 66.86
C ASP A 165 5.73 22.48 67.65
N VAL A 166 4.75 21.59 67.45
CA VAL A 166 4.12 20.74 68.49
C VAL A 166 2.80 21.18 69.19
N GLN A 167 1.93 20.16 69.24
CA GLN A 167 0.87 19.82 70.21
C GLN A 167 -0.57 20.33 70.05
N ILE A 168 -1.50 19.45 69.62
CA ILE A 168 -2.38 18.52 70.39
C ILE A 168 -3.47 19.23 71.20
N THR A 169 -4.75 18.95 70.87
CA THR A 169 -5.81 18.37 71.74
C THR A 169 -7.20 18.92 71.40
N GLY A 170 -8.22 18.06 71.48
CA GLY A 170 -9.58 18.47 71.91
C GLY A 170 -10.73 18.26 70.93
N SER A 171 -11.32 17.07 70.93
CA SER A 171 -12.78 16.87 70.75
C SER A 171 -13.46 17.01 72.13
N PRO A 172 -14.80 16.92 72.32
CA PRO A 172 -15.97 16.95 71.41
C PRO A 172 -17.09 17.92 71.92
N SER A 173 -18.15 18.21 71.14
CA SER A 173 -19.53 18.16 71.66
C SER A 173 -20.59 18.45 70.59
N ALA A 174 -21.74 17.83 70.79
CA ALA A 174 -22.92 17.79 69.94
C ALA A 174 -23.76 19.08 69.99
N THR A 175 -24.54 19.36 68.94
CA THR A 175 -25.90 19.92 69.09
C THR A 175 -26.74 19.77 67.81
N ARG A 176 -28.05 19.88 68.03
CA ARG A 176 -29.19 19.26 67.33
C ARG A 176 -29.97 20.30 66.51
N LYS A 177 -30.81 19.79 65.58
CA LYS A 177 -32.01 20.42 64.94
C LYS A 177 -31.69 21.41 63.79
N ARG A 178 -32.17 21.22 62.56
CA ARG A 178 -33.58 21.42 62.15
C ARG A 178 -33.75 21.08 60.65
N ARG A 179 -34.87 20.44 60.32
CA ARG A 179 -35.45 20.30 58.99
C ARG A 179 -35.71 21.68 58.36
N GLY A 180 -35.19 21.91 57.16
CA GLY A 180 -35.61 22.95 56.24
C GLY A 180 -35.61 22.38 54.83
N ARG A 181 -36.80 22.07 54.30
CA ARG A 181 -37.02 21.75 52.90
C ARG A 181 -36.96 23.07 52.13
N THR A 182 -35.93 23.26 51.32
CA THR A 182 -35.94 24.20 50.19
C THR A 182 -35.41 23.47 48.98
N ALA A 183 -36.28 23.33 47.98
CA ALA A 183 -36.00 22.69 46.71
C ALA A 183 -34.93 23.48 45.94
N SER A 184 -33.73 22.90 45.81
CA SER A 184 -32.72 23.37 44.87
C SER A 184 -32.75 22.48 43.62
N SER A 185 -33.14 23.10 42.51
CA SER A 185 -32.94 22.71 41.12
C SER A 185 -31.82 21.68 40.85
N PRO A 186 -32.05 20.66 40.02
CA PRO A 186 -30.98 19.76 39.62
C PRO A 186 -30.00 20.54 38.73
N THR A 187 -28.77 20.68 39.22
CA THR A 187 -27.63 21.18 38.47
C THR A 187 -27.56 20.39 37.17
N ARG A 188 -27.85 21.08 36.06
CA ARG A 188 -27.72 20.55 34.70
C ARG A 188 -26.26 20.16 34.53
N ASN A 189 -25.95 18.87 34.72
CA ASN A 189 -24.70 18.28 34.27
C ASN A 189 -24.52 18.75 32.82
N LYS A 190 -23.55 19.65 32.60
CA LYS A 190 -23.01 19.88 31.26
C LYS A 190 -22.40 18.54 30.89
N LEU A 191 -23.20 17.73 30.22
CA LEU A 191 -22.77 16.56 29.48
C LEU A 191 -21.59 17.07 28.65
N VAL A 192 -20.39 16.66 29.03
CA VAL A 192 -19.20 16.80 28.19
C VAL A 192 -19.61 16.15 26.89
N LYS A 193 -19.85 16.97 25.87
CA LYS A 193 -20.21 16.50 24.55
C LYS A 193 -18.98 15.75 24.05
N CYS A 194 -19.02 14.42 24.16
CA CYS A 194 -18.06 13.56 23.49
C CYS A 194 -17.96 14.06 22.04
N PRO A 195 -16.75 14.21 21.48
CA PRO A 195 -16.60 14.62 20.10
C PRO A 195 -17.34 13.59 19.24
N THR A 196 -18.50 13.99 18.74
CA THR A 196 -19.30 13.23 17.80
C THR A 196 -18.48 13.14 16.52
N THR A 197 -18.10 11.92 16.16
CA THR A 197 -17.91 11.44 14.78
C THR A 197 -17.39 12.51 13.81
N SER A 198 -16.08 12.76 13.78
CA SER A 198 -15.54 13.49 12.64
C SER A 198 -15.50 12.54 11.44
N SER A 199 -16.41 12.76 10.49
CA SER A 199 -16.08 12.48 9.10
C SER A 199 -14.70 13.08 8.80
N PRO A 200 -13.87 12.47 7.93
CA PRO A 200 -12.60 13.08 7.57
C PRO A 200 -12.86 14.53 7.19
N THR A 201 -12.16 15.46 7.85
CA THR A 201 -12.26 16.88 7.54
C THR A 201 -12.09 17.06 6.03
N ASN A 202 -12.70 18.08 5.44
CA ASN A 202 -12.58 18.30 3.99
C ASN A 202 -11.11 18.36 3.52
N ALA A 203 -10.18 18.76 4.39
CA ALA A 203 -8.74 18.70 4.17
C ALA A 203 -8.19 17.25 4.14
N ASN A 204 -8.49 16.42 5.15
CA ASN A 204 -8.06 15.02 5.19
C ASN A 204 -8.63 14.20 4.02
N ARG A 205 -9.90 14.43 3.66
CA ARG A 205 -10.52 13.75 2.50
C ARG A 205 -9.84 14.11 1.18
N LYS A 206 -9.48 15.39 0.98
CA LYS A 206 -8.72 15.84 -0.19
C LYS A 206 -7.33 15.19 -0.25
N ALA A 207 -6.63 15.11 0.88
CA ALA A 207 -5.32 14.45 0.95
C ALA A 207 -5.42 12.96 0.55
N LEU A 208 -6.44 12.23 1.01
CA LEU A 208 -6.61 10.83 0.66
C LEU A 208 -6.98 10.60 -0.81
N LEU A 209 -7.83 11.46 -1.38
CA LEU A 209 -8.11 11.41 -2.82
C LEU A 209 -6.86 11.72 -3.65
N ARG A 210 -5.99 12.60 -3.15
CA ARG A 210 -4.70 12.90 -3.78
C ARG A 210 -3.79 11.69 -3.79
N THR A 211 -3.52 11.08 -2.63
CA THR A 211 -2.73 9.84 -2.54
C THR A 211 -3.35 8.76 -3.45
N SER A 212 -4.68 8.61 -3.45
CA SER A 212 -5.36 7.65 -4.31
C SER A 212 -5.11 7.91 -5.81
N LEU A 213 -5.13 9.18 -6.23
CA LEU A 213 -4.89 9.57 -7.63
C LEU A 213 -3.43 9.40 -8.04
N VAL A 214 -2.49 9.84 -7.19
CA VAL A 214 -1.04 9.69 -7.45
C VAL A 214 -0.68 8.21 -7.51
N THR A 215 -1.10 7.42 -6.52
CA THR A 215 -0.91 5.96 -6.55
C THR A 215 -1.57 5.37 -7.79
N PHE A 216 -2.82 5.70 -8.11
CA PHE A 216 -3.49 5.16 -9.31
C PHE A 216 -2.73 5.45 -10.61
N VAL A 217 -2.29 6.69 -10.83
CA VAL A 217 -1.57 7.07 -12.07
C VAL A 217 -0.19 6.43 -12.10
N ALA A 218 0.55 6.49 -11.00
CA ALA A 218 1.89 5.94 -10.93
C ALA A 218 1.88 4.40 -11.08
N MET A 219 0.94 3.71 -10.40
CA MET A 219 0.75 2.27 -10.59
C MET A 219 0.34 1.94 -12.03
N GLY A 220 -0.58 2.73 -12.58
CA GLY A 220 -1.05 2.52 -13.95
C GLY A 220 0.04 2.65 -15.01
N LEU A 221 1.06 3.48 -14.76
CA LEU A 221 2.20 3.63 -15.66
C LEU A 221 3.18 2.45 -15.58
N HIS A 222 3.33 1.81 -14.42
CA HIS A 222 4.19 0.63 -14.32
C HIS A 222 3.53 -0.65 -14.85
N ASN A 223 2.19 -0.74 -14.79
CA ASN A 223 1.46 -1.90 -15.31
C ASN A 223 1.72 -2.11 -16.81
N LEU A 224 2.06 -1.02 -17.53
CA LEU A 224 2.34 -1.06 -18.96
C LEU A 224 3.57 -1.95 -19.28
N PRO A 225 4.79 -1.67 -18.72
CA PRO A 225 5.94 -2.58 -18.84
C PRO A 225 5.72 -4.02 -18.36
N GLU A 226 4.95 -4.22 -17.29
CA GLU A 226 4.70 -5.57 -16.74
C GLU A 226 3.89 -6.44 -17.71
N GLY A 227 2.81 -5.89 -18.26
CA GLY A 227 2.01 -6.59 -19.27
C GLY A 227 2.82 -6.97 -20.49
N LEU A 228 3.69 -6.06 -20.95
CA LEU A 228 4.62 -6.33 -22.03
C LEU A 228 5.62 -7.43 -21.70
N SER A 229 6.05 -7.54 -20.44
CA SER A 229 6.96 -8.58 -19.99
C SER A 229 6.30 -9.96 -20.05
N VAL A 230 5.07 -10.11 -19.55
CA VAL A 230 4.29 -11.35 -19.68
C VAL A 230 4.10 -11.73 -21.15
N TYR A 231 3.72 -10.74 -21.97
CA TYR A 231 3.47 -10.94 -23.38
C TYR A 231 4.72 -11.40 -24.15
N LEU A 232 5.86 -10.72 -23.97
CA LEU A 232 7.12 -11.08 -24.62
C LEU A 232 7.66 -12.41 -24.11
N GLY A 233 7.56 -12.68 -22.81
CA GLY A 233 7.93 -13.97 -22.24
C GLY A 233 7.11 -15.12 -22.83
N ALA A 234 5.80 -14.96 -22.96
CA ALA A 234 4.90 -15.94 -23.57
C ALA A 234 5.14 -16.14 -25.07
N LEU A 235 5.59 -15.10 -25.79
CA LEU A 235 6.02 -15.23 -27.18
C LEU A 235 7.34 -15.99 -27.32
N ALA A 236 8.25 -15.85 -26.36
CA ALA A 236 9.53 -16.56 -26.34
C ALA A 236 9.35 -18.04 -25.99
N ASP A 237 8.61 -18.31 -24.92
CA ASP A 237 8.25 -19.66 -24.49
C ASP A 237 6.95 -19.65 -23.67
N PHE A 238 6.04 -20.56 -23.96
CA PHE A 238 4.74 -20.61 -23.28
C PHE A 238 4.88 -20.86 -21.77
N ARG A 239 5.83 -21.71 -21.35
CA ARG A 239 6.05 -22.03 -19.93
C ARG A 239 6.61 -20.81 -19.20
N LEU A 240 7.56 -20.09 -19.81
CA LEU A 240 8.06 -18.81 -19.29
C LEU A 240 6.93 -17.78 -19.15
N GLY A 241 6.09 -17.63 -20.18
CA GLY A 241 4.93 -16.74 -20.14
C GLY A 241 3.94 -17.07 -19.01
N LEU A 242 3.67 -18.36 -18.78
CA LEU A 242 2.79 -18.81 -17.71
C LEU A 242 3.40 -18.52 -16.32
N GLN A 243 4.70 -18.71 -16.16
CA GLN A 243 5.42 -18.38 -14.93
C GLN A 243 5.35 -16.88 -14.62
N LEU A 244 5.66 -16.04 -15.61
CA LEU A 244 5.59 -14.59 -15.47
C LEU A 244 4.16 -14.13 -15.18
N ALA A 245 3.16 -14.68 -15.87
CA ALA A 245 1.76 -14.34 -15.62
C ALA A 245 1.32 -14.68 -14.19
N ALA A 246 1.76 -15.83 -13.65
CA ALA A 246 1.45 -16.21 -12.27
C ALA A 246 2.16 -15.32 -11.24
N ALA A 247 3.44 -15.02 -11.45
CA ALA A 247 4.22 -14.14 -10.59
C ALA A 247 3.63 -12.72 -10.56
N ILE A 248 3.35 -12.15 -11.74
CA ILE A 248 2.76 -10.81 -11.87
C ILE A 248 1.34 -10.77 -11.31
N CYS A 249 0.53 -11.83 -11.49
CA CYS A 249 -0.78 -11.91 -10.84
C CYS A 249 -0.69 -11.80 -9.32
N LEU A 250 0.28 -12.49 -8.70
CA LEU A 250 0.48 -12.42 -7.26
C LEU A 250 1.00 -11.05 -6.81
N HIS A 251 1.92 -10.46 -7.57
CA HIS A 251 2.43 -9.11 -7.38
C HIS A 251 1.30 -8.06 -7.40
N ASN A 252 0.38 -8.20 -8.36
CA ASN A 252 -0.71 -7.27 -8.60
C ASN A 252 -1.72 -7.20 -7.44
N ILE A 253 -1.81 -8.22 -6.58
CA ILE A 253 -2.71 -8.21 -5.41
C ILE A 253 -2.33 -7.09 -4.41
N PRO A 254 -1.09 -7.03 -3.88
CA PRO A 254 -0.58 -5.89 -3.12
C PRO A 254 -0.86 -4.55 -3.79
N GLU A 255 -0.69 -4.43 -5.10
CA GLU A 255 -0.91 -3.18 -5.83
C GLU A 255 -2.38 -2.75 -5.84
N GLY A 256 -3.25 -3.71 -6.08
CA GLY A 256 -4.70 -3.53 -5.96
C GLY A 256 -5.08 -3.01 -4.58
N MET A 257 -4.44 -3.52 -3.52
CA MET A 257 -4.63 -3.02 -2.16
C MET A 257 -4.09 -1.59 -1.99
N ALA A 258 -2.91 -1.29 -2.55
CA ALA A 258 -2.27 0.02 -2.47
C ALA A 258 -3.14 1.14 -3.07
N VAL A 259 -3.85 0.85 -4.17
CA VAL A 259 -4.84 1.75 -4.78
C VAL A 259 -6.16 1.77 -4.00
N ALA A 260 -6.65 0.60 -3.57
CA ALA A 260 -7.96 0.45 -2.95
C ALA A 260 -8.09 1.08 -1.56
N ILE A 261 -7.06 0.95 -0.72
CA ILE A 261 -7.08 1.39 0.68
C ILE A 261 -7.31 2.90 0.84
N PRO A 262 -6.48 3.80 0.26
CA PRO A 262 -6.68 5.23 0.39
C PRO A 262 -7.98 5.68 -0.30
N LEU A 263 -8.36 5.03 -1.40
CA LEU A 263 -9.58 5.34 -2.14
C LEU A 263 -10.83 4.97 -1.33
N TRP A 264 -10.84 3.80 -0.68
CA TRP A 264 -11.91 3.41 0.22
C TRP A 264 -11.95 4.34 1.44
N ALA A 265 -10.78 4.70 1.99
CA ALA A 265 -10.71 5.61 3.12
C ALA A 265 -11.32 6.99 2.80
N ALA A 266 -11.15 7.48 1.57
CA ALA A 266 -11.66 8.76 1.09
C ALA A 266 -13.14 8.74 0.68
N THR A 267 -13.59 7.66 0.03
CA THR A 267 -14.91 7.61 -0.63
C THR A 267 -15.92 6.74 0.11
N LYS A 268 -15.47 5.75 0.87
CA LYS A 268 -16.27 4.68 1.49
C LYS A 268 -17.16 3.92 0.49
N SER A 269 -16.89 4.03 -0.80
CA SER A 269 -17.71 3.44 -1.85
C SER A 269 -17.05 2.18 -2.41
N THR A 270 -17.68 1.02 -2.19
CA THR A 270 -17.22 -0.25 -2.76
C THR A 270 -17.14 -0.20 -4.27
N TRP A 271 -18.15 0.39 -4.94
CA TRP A 271 -18.17 0.47 -6.40
C TRP A 271 -17.00 1.27 -6.97
N HIS A 272 -16.68 2.42 -6.35
CA HIS A 272 -15.55 3.22 -6.80
C HIS A 272 -14.22 2.47 -6.65
N VAL A 273 -14.03 1.76 -5.53
CA VAL A 273 -12.83 0.96 -5.31
C VAL A 273 -12.70 -0.13 -6.37
N LEU A 274 -13.75 -0.93 -6.56
CA LEU A 274 -13.73 -2.03 -7.53
C LEU A 274 -13.55 -1.53 -8.97
N LEU A 275 -14.21 -0.43 -9.34
CA LEU A 275 -14.08 0.13 -10.68
C LEU A 275 -12.67 0.66 -10.91
N MET A 276 -12.09 1.39 -9.94
CA MET A 276 -10.75 1.94 -10.10
C MET A 276 -9.68 0.86 -10.09
N THR A 277 -9.76 -0.17 -9.24
CA THR A 277 -8.78 -1.27 -9.30
C THR A 277 -8.93 -2.11 -10.57
N LEU A 278 -10.14 -2.26 -11.10
CA LEU A 278 -10.36 -2.89 -12.40
C LEU A 278 -9.73 -2.07 -13.54
N ILE A 279 -10.01 -0.76 -13.60
CA ILE A 279 -9.43 0.12 -14.62
C ILE A 279 -7.91 0.08 -14.53
N ASN A 280 -7.35 0.13 -13.32
CA ASN A 280 -5.92 0.09 -13.09
C ASN A 280 -5.30 -1.23 -13.60
N GLY A 281 -5.91 -2.38 -13.27
CA GLY A 281 -5.49 -3.67 -13.79
C GLY A 281 -5.55 -3.72 -15.32
N LEU A 282 -6.63 -3.22 -15.93
CA LEU A 282 -6.77 -3.18 -17.40
C LEU A 282 -5.70 -2.33 -18.13
N LEU A 283 -4.92 -1.51 -17.42
CA LEU A 283 -3.77 -0.83 -18.02
C LEU A 283 -2.66 -1.82 -18.43
N GLU A 284 -2.54 -2.96 -17.77
CA GLU A 284 -1.56 -3.99 -18.11
C GLU A 284 -1.78 -4.59 -19.52
N PRO A 285 -2.95 -5.16 -19.88
CA PRO A 285 -3.21 -5.62 -21.24
C PRO A 285 -3.27 -4.45 -22.24
N MET A 286 -3.56 -3.23 -21.80
CA MET A 286 -3.43 -2.05 -22.64
C MET A 286 -1.96 -1.77 -22.99
N GLY A 287 -1.03 -2.04 -22.10
CA GLY A 287 0.41 -2.03 -22.36
C GLY A 287 0.81 -3.00 -23.46
N VAL A 288 0.20 -4.19 -23.48
CA VAL A 288 0.37 -5.16 -24.58
C VAL A 288 -0.18 -4.63 -25.91
N VAL A 289 -1.35 -3.99 -25.90
CA VAL A 289 -1.92 -3.40 -27.12
C VAL A 289 -1.02 -2.26 -27.63
N ILE A 290 -0.63 -1.34 -26.76
CA ILE A 290 0.21 -0.20 -27.15
C ILE A 290 1.60 -0.70 -27.58
N GLY A 291 2.26 -1.47 -26.73
CA GLY A 291 3.62 -1.93 -26.97
C GLY A 291 3.70 -2.96 -28.10
N GLY A 292 2.85 -3.98 -28.08
CA GLY A 292 2.84 -5.06 -29.06
C GLY A 292 2.43 -4.62 -30.47
N TYR A 293 1.40 -3.77 -30.61
CA TYR A 293 0.93 -3.32 -31.93
C TYR A 293 1.63 -2.06 -32.44
N PHE A 294 1.92 -1.07 -31.58
CA PHE A 294 2.47 0.22 -32.02
C PHE A 294 3.98 0.35 -31.84
N LEU A 295 4.56 -0.31 -30.83
CA LEU A 295 5.99 -0.20 -30.52
C LEU A 295 6.77 -1.50 -30.81
N GLY A 296 6.16 -2.53 -31.39
CA GLY A 296 6.79 -3.86 -31.54
C GLY A 296 8.15 -3.83 -32.25
N SER A 297 8.34 -2.91 -33.19
CA SER A 297 9.64 -2.71 -33.89
C SER A 297 10.72 -2.05 -33.03
N TYR A 298 10.35 -1.38 -31.95
CA TYR A 298 11.25 -0.69 -31.00
C TYR A 298 11.44 -1.47 -29.70
N LEU A 299 10.60 -2.47 -29.42
CA LEU A 299 10.70 -3.32 -28.24
C LEU A 299 11.78 -4.39 -28.44
N ASN A 300 12.95 -4.14 -27.87
CA ASN A 300 14.00 -5.14 -27.70
C ASN A 300 14.27 -5.38 -26.21
N GLN A 301 15.06 -6.42 -25.90
CA GLN A 301 15.39 -6.80 -24.53
C GLN A 301 15.98 -5.62 -23.72
N ALA A 302 16.82 -4.79 -24.35
CA ALA A 302 17.40 -3.64 -23.68
C ALA A 302 16.35 -2.59 -23.31
N VAL A 303 15.39 -2.28 -24.20
CA VAL A 303 14.29 -1.35 -23.89
C VAL A 303 13.40 -1.89 -22.77
N LEU A 304 13.12 -3.19 -22.77
CA LEU A 304 12.35 -3.83 -21.70
C LEU A 304 13.08 -3.71 -20.36
N SER A 305 14.34 -4.13 -20.28
CA SER A 305 15.12 -4.05 -19.04
C SER A 305 15.33 -2.61 -18.55
N LYS A 306 15.45 -1.63 -19.47
CA LYS A 306 15.52 -0.20 -19.11
C LYS A 306 14.20 0.28 -18.49
N SER A 307 13.08 -0.18 -19.06
CA SER A 307 11.75 0.10 -18.54
C SER A 307 11.53 -0.54 -17.17
N LEU A 308 11.93 -1.81 -16.97
CA LEU A 308 11.85 -2.50 -15.68
C LEU A 308 12.71 -1.82 -14.60
N ALA A 309 13.94 -1.40 -14.94
CA ALA A 309 14.77 -0.64 -14.02
C ALA A 309 14.13 0.70 -13.62
N ALA A 310 13.53 1.44 -14.57
CA ALA A 310 12.82 2.67 -14.28
C ALA A 310 11.55 2.43 -13.43
N VAL A 311 10.80 1.37 -13.72
CA VAL A 311 9.65 0.94 -12.90
C VAL A 311 10.07 0.64 -11.46
N ALA A 312 11.18 -0.08 -11.26
CA ALA A 312 11.72 -0.34 -9.93
C ALA A 312 12.00 0.96 -9.15
N GLY A 313 12.52 1.99 -9.82
CA GLY A 313 12.69 3.33 -9.23
C GLY A 313 11.37 3.97 -8.80
N ILE A 314 10.36 3.91 -9.66
CA ILE A 314 9.01 4.43 -9.37
C ILE A 314 8.38 3.69 -8.19
N MET A 315 8.41 2.35 -8.19
CA MET A 315 7.83 1.51 -7.12
C MET A 315 8.50 1.72 -5.77
N ALA A 316 9.83 1.88 -5.74
CA ALA A 316 10.56 2.22 -4.52
C ALA A 316 10.06 3.55 -3.94
N CYS A 317 9.93 4.58 -4.77
CA CYS A 317 9.44 5.89 -4.34
C CYS A 317 7.99 5.85 -3.88
N ILE A 318 7.07 5.22 -4.63
CA ILE A 318 5.67 5.07 -4.22
C ILE A 318 5.59 4.41 -2.84
N SER A 319 6.34 3.34 -2.62
CA SER A 319 6.32 2.61 -1.35
C SER A 319 6.79 3.47 -0.19
N ILE A 320 7.87 4.23 -0.38
CA ILE A 320 8.53 5.01 0.68
C ILE A 320 7.83 6.35 0.93
N HIS A 321 7.39 7.05 -0.12
CA HIS A 321 6.86 8.41 -0.03
C HIS A 321 5.34 8.45 0.11
N GLU A 322 4.61 7.48 -0.44
CA GLU A 322 3.14 7.46 -0.42
C GLU A 322 2.59 6.38 0.51
N LEU A 323 2.92 5.11 0.26
CA LEU A 323 2.26 3.99 0.93
C LEU A 323 2.63 3.90 2.40
N PHE A 324 3.93 3.93 2.73
CA PHE A 324 4.40 3.80 4.10
C PHE A 324 4.02 4.99 4.99
N PRO A 325 4.16 6.26 4.57
CA PRO A 325 3.72 7.40 5.37
C PRO A 325 2.20 7.41 5.58
N THR A 326 1.43 7.04 4.54
CA THR A 326 -0.02 6.84 4.66
C THR A 326 -0.32 5.77 5.71
N ALA A 327 0.38 4.63 5.68
CA ALA A 327 0.21 3.57 6.66
C ALA A 327 0.49 4.03 8.10
N ILE A 328 1.55 4.81 8.32
CA ILE A 328 1.89 5.39 9.63
C ILE A 328 0.76 6.30 10.13
N HIS A 329 0.20 7.14 9.25
CA HIS A 329 -0.93 8.01 9.61
C HIS A 329 -2.17 7.21 10.08
N TYR A 330 -2.38 6.00 9.55
CA TYR A 330 -3.54 5.17 9.84
C TYR A 330 -3.38 4.20 11.02
N ALA A 331 -2.22 3.53 11.11
CA ALA A 331 -1.97 2.46 12.09
C ALA A 331 -0.97 2.85 13.19
N GLY A 332 -0.30 3.99 13.05
CA GLY A 332 0.82 4.39 13.89
C GLY A 332 2.13 3.73 13.45
N LYS A 333 3.25 4.34 13.87
CA LYS A 333 4.61 3.97 13.44
C LYS A 333 4.95 2.52 13.72
N ASP A 334 4.65 2.02 14.91
CA ASP A 334 5.06 0.67 15.34
C ASP A 334 4.35 -0.41 14.51
N LYS A 335 3.02 -0.31 14.36
CA LYS A 335 2.23 -1.28 13.61
C LYS A 335 2.56 -1.24 12.12
N ALA A 336 2.72 -0.05 11.55
CA ALA A 336 3.13 0.11 10.16
C ALA A 336 4.50 -0.53 9.93
N SER A 337 5.49 -0.22 10.75
CA SER A 337 6.85 -0.77 10.62
C SER A 337 6.86 -2.30 10.70
N ILE A 338 6.14 -2.89 11.67
CA ILE A 338 6.02 -4.36 11.79
C ILE A 338 5.35 -4.95 10.53
N ALA A 339 4.28 -4.34 10.06
CA ALA A 339 3.55 -4.81 8.88
C ALA A 339 4.38 -4.69 7.60
N LEU A 340 5.20 -3.64 7.46
CA LEU A 340 6.15 -3.47 6.36
C LEU A 340 7.12 -4.66 6.27
N PHE A 341 7.82 -4.97 7.37
CA PHE A 341 8.77 -6.07 7.40
C PHE A 341 8.08 -7.43 7.30
N ALA A 342 6.87 -7.58 7.84
CA ALA A 342 6.06 -8.78 7.64
C ALA A 342 5.71 -8.98 6.15
N GLY A 343 5.39 -7.91 5.43
CA GLY A 343 5.18 -7.93 3.98
C GLY A 343 6.41 -8.43 3.23
N MET A 344 7.59 -7.87 3.54
CA MET A 344 8.85 -8.34 2.96
C MET A 344 9.13 -9.81 3.25
N ALA A 345 8.94 -10.25 4.51
CA ALA A 345 9.20 -11.63 4.91
C ALA A 345 8.23 -12.63 4.24
N VAL A 346 6.95 -12.29 4.17
CA VAL A 346 5.95 -13.12 3.46
C VAL A 346 6.26 -13.19 1.97
N CYS A 347 6.66 -12.07 1.36
CA CYS A 347 7.05 -12.03 -0.05
C CYS A 347 8.26 -12.92 -0.32
N PHE A 348 9.31 -12.84 0.51
CA PHE A 348 10.48 -13.71 0.43
C PHE A 348 10.09 -15.19 0.49
N VAL A 349 9.32 -15.60 1.49
CA VAL A 349 8.89 -17.01 1.64
C VAL A 349 8.03 -17.45 0.46
N ALA A 350 7.17 -16.57 -0.06
CA ALA A 350 6.34 -16.87 -1.22
C ALA A 350 7.17 -17.09 -2.48
N LEU A 351 8.17 -16.24 -2.75
CA LEU A 351 9.05 -16.36 -3.90
C LEU A 351 9.92 -17.62 -3.82
N GLU A 352 10.60 -17.85 -2.69
CA GLU A 352 11.37 -19.08 -2.47
C GLU A 352 10.49 -20.34 -2.58
N GLY A 353 9.25 -20.27 -2.12
CA GLY A 353 8.28 -21.35 -2.25
C GLY A 353 7.91 -21.64 -3.70
N VAL A 354 7.76 -20.60 -4.54
CA VAL A 354 7.54 -20.74 -5.98
C VAL A 354 8.76 -21.35 -6.64
N ASP A 355 9.97 -20.85 -6.36
CA ASP A 355 11.21 -21.38 -6.95
C ASP A 355 11.42 -22.86 -6.61
N LEU A 356 11.18 -23.24 -5.35
CA LEU A 356 11.21 -24.63 -4.93
C LEU A 356 10.16 -25.48 -5.64
N LEU A 357 8.92 -25.00 -5.76
CA LEU A 357 7.87 -25.73 -6.47
C LEU A 357 8.28 -25.98 -7.93
N MET A 358 8.81 -24.94 -8.59
CA MET A 358 9.20 -25.00 -10.00
C MET A 358 10.45 -25.87 -10.23
N ALA A 359 11.37 -25.95 -9.26
CA ALA A 359 12.52 -26.86 -9.32
C ALA A 359 12.12 -28.34 -9.26
N TYR A 360 10.94 -28.67 -8.72
CA TYR A 360 10.43 -30.04 -8.59
C TYR A 360 9.42 -30.45 -9.68
N THR A 361 9.04 -29.57 -10.61
CA THR A 361 8.07 -29.82 -11.71
C THR A 361 8.69 -29.72 -13.11
#